data_AF-A0A2T6ZN97-F1
#
_entry.id   AF-A0A2T6ZN97-F1
#
_cell.length_a   1.000
_cell.length_b   1.000
_cell.length_c   1.000
_cell.angle_alpha   90.00
_cell.angle_beta   90.00
_cell.angle_gamma   90.00
#
_symmetry.space_group_name_H-M   'P 1'
#
loop_
_entity.id
_entity.type
_entity.pdbx_description
1 polymer ?
#
loop_
_entity_poly.entity_id
_entity_poly.type
_entity_poly.pdbx_seq_one_letter_code
_entity_poly.pdbx_strand_id
1 'polypeptide(L)'
;MDSRTGFFGFIFSDNPNHFKAAYESLDSRPYQIFDLLLKEGRFTNFFTRIEVYGSNLATLLSQFPRFQQDDYSTLLLREMIRAFTLSLLAERLDDIRSRSAVARIVLSVVKLSDPRGTLGQFGVRLGALPGILRILIAEGHIKELAQTHKRCFEDLISEPQARE
;
A
#
# COMPACT_ATOMS: atom_id res chain seq x y z
N MET A 1 -17.86 -18.13 9.09
CA MET A 1 -16.89 -17.99 7.97
C MET A 1 -15.55 -17.63 8.55
N ASP A 2 -14.46 -18.24 8.07
CA ASP A 2 -13.12 -17.85 8.50
C ASP A 2 -12.87 -16.44 7.97
N SER A 3 -12.79 -15.42 8.84
CA SER A 3 -12.64 -14.02 8.40
C SER A 3 -11.32 -13.78 7.65
N ARG A 4 -10.44 -14.78 7.52
CA ARG A 4 -9.26 -14.72 6.66
C ARG A 4 -9.57 -14.94 5.18
N THR A 5 -10.67 -15.61 4.83
CA THR A 5 -11.00 -15.91 3.42
C THR A 5 -11.52 -14.71 2.66
N GLY A 6 -12.13 -13.73 3.33
CA GLY A 6 -12.65 -12.53 2.65
C GLY A 6 -11.56 -11.70 2.01
N PHE A 7 -10.47 -11.44 2.73
CA PHE A 7 -9.31 -10.71 2.19
C PHE A 7 -8.68 -11.46 1.01
N PHE A 8 -8.29 -12.74 1.20
CA PHE A 8 -7.62 -13.49 0.15
C PHE A 8 -8.51 -13.79 -1.06
N GLY A 9 -9.80 -14.01 -0.82
CA GLY A 9 -10.79 -14.17 -1.88
C GLY A 9 -10.95 -12.89 -2.70
N PHE A 10 -10.78 -11.72 -2.10
CA PHE A 10 -10.78 -10.46 -2.83
C PHE A 10 -9.46 -10.23 -3.59
N ILE A 11 -8.31 -10.37 -2.90
CA ILE A 11 -7.00 -10.10 -3.49
C ILE A 11 -6.70 -11.01 -4.68
N PHE A 12 -6.94 -12.31 -4.54
CA PHE A 12 -6.58 -13.29 -5.57
C PHE A 12 -7.68 -13.56 -6.61
N SER A 13 -8.76 -12.77 -6.62
CA SER A 13 -9.84 -12.90 -7.60
C SER A 13 -9.57 -12.12 -8.89
N ASP A 14 -9.98 -12.70 -10.01
CA ASP A 14 -10.02 -12.01 -11.30
C ASP A 14 -11.23 -11.05 -11.43
N ASN A 15 -12.27 -11.26 -10.61
CA ASN A 15 -13.45 -10.41 -10.50
C ASN A 15 -13.69 -10.09 -9.01
N PRO A 16 -12.99 -9.09 -8.45
CA PRO A 16 -13.07 -8.77 -7.03
C PRO A 16 -14.47 -8.26 -6.66
N ASN A 17 -15.19 -9.03 -5.84
CA ASN A 17 -16.49 -8.69 -5.28
C ASN A 17 -16.41 -8.73 -3.74
N HIS A 18 -17.43 -8.18 -3.06
CA HIS A 18 -17.51 -8.22 -1.59
C HIS A 18 -16.42 -7.42 -0.86
N PHE A 19 -16.11 -6.20 -1.34
CA PHE A 19 -15.20 -5.25 -0.68
C PHE A 19 -15.40 -5.17 0.84
N LYS A 20 -16.65 -5.06 1.30
CA LYS A 20 -16.98 -4.96 2.73
C LYS A 20 -16.46 -6.16 3.53
N ALA A 21 -16.61 -7.37 3.01
CA ALA A 21 -16.11 -8.57 3.67
C ALA A 21 -14.58 -8.62 3.68
N ALA A 22 -13.92 -8.16 2.60
CA ALA A 22 -12.46 -8.06 2.54
C ALA A 22 -11.92 -7.02 3.53
N TYR A 23 -12.61 -5.90 3.69
CA TYR A 23 -12.32 -4.88 4.69
C TYR A 23 -12.46 -5.44 6.10
N GLU A 24 -13.61 -6.02 6.46
CA GLU A 24 -13.86 -6.60 7.79
C GLU A 24 -12.84 -7.71 8.14
N SER A 25 -12.42 -8.47 7.13
CA SER A 25 -11.34 -9.46 7.24
C SER A 25 -10.02 -8.81 7.64
N LEU A 26 -9.61 -7.77 6.90
CA LEU A 26 -8.36 -7.06 7.09
C LEU A 26 -8.33 -6.30 8.41
N ASP A 27 -9.43 -5.66 8.77
CA ASP A 27 -9.61 -4.90 10.02
C ASP A 27 -9.52 -5.81 11.25
N SER A 28 -10.18 -6.98 11.20
CA SER A 28 -10.20 -7.91 12.34
C SER A 28 -8.86 -8.60 12.61
N ARG A 29 -8.08 -8.93 11.56
CA ARG A 29 -6.89 -9.81 11.66
C ARG A 29 -5.74 -9.41 10.72
N PRO A 30 -5.24 -8.16 10.78
CA PRO A 30 -4.26 -7.66 9.82
C PRO A 30 -2.95 -8.47 9.82
N TYR A 31 -2.43 -8.82 11.00
CA TYR A 31 -1.21 -9.64 11.16
C TYR A 31 -1.27 -10.99 10.48
N GLN A 32 -2.33 -11.73 10.75
CA GLN A 32 -2.46 -13.09 10.24
C GLN A 32 -2.63 -13.07 8.73
N ILE A 33 -3.26 -12.03 8.18
CA ILE A 33 -3.42 -11.85 6.74
C ILE A 33 -2.08 -11.56 6.06
N PHE A 34 -1.32 -10.58 6.55
CA PHE A 34 -0.05 -10.25 5.91
C PHE A 34 1.02 -11.32 6.15
N ASP A 35 1.06 -11.96 7.31
CA ASP A 35 1.95 -13.11 7.55
C ASP A 35 1.66 -14.25 6.56
N LEU A 36 0.38 -14.53 6.30
CA LEU A 36 -0.03 -15.48 5.27
C LEU A 36 0.30 -15.00 3.85
N LEU A 37 0.16 -13.70 3.54
CA LEU A 37 0.52 -13.14 2.23
C LEU A 37 2.03 -13.23 1.97
N LEU A 38 2.84 -13.01 3.00
CA LEU A 38 4.30 -13.08 2.95
C LEU A 38 4.84 -14.51 2.92
N LYS A 39 4.01 -15.54 3.14
CA LYS A 39 4.43 -16.93 2.90
C LYS A 39 4.81 -17.08 1.44
N GLU A 40 6.02 -17.57 1.20
CA GLU A 40 6.70 -17.67 -0.10
C GLU A 40 5.75 -18.02 -1.25
N GLY A 41 4.97 -19.11 -1.16
CA GLY A 41 4.06 -19.51 -2.23
C GLY A 41 2.96 -18.49 -2.56
N ARG A 42 2.42 -17.77 -1.56
CA ARG A 42 1.42 -16.70 -1.78
C ARG A 42 2.06 -15.40 -2.20
N PHE A 43 3.24 -15.11 -1.68
CA PHE A 43 4.03 -13.95 -2.07
C PHE A 43 4.40 -14.06 -3.55
N THR A 44 5.05 -15.15 -3.98
CA THR A 44 5.37 -15.40 -5.38
C THR A 44 4.14 -15.34 -6.28
N ASN A 45 3.02 -15.95 -5.87
CA ASN A 45 1.76 -15.86 -6.62
C ASN A 45 1.20 -14.44 -6.71
N PHE A 46 1.38 -13.64 -5.66
CA PHE A 46 1.01 -12.23 -5.68
C PHE A 46 1.83 -11.47 -6.74
N PHE A 47 3.14 -11.69 -6.79
CA PHE A 47 4.03 -11.02 -7.75
C PHE A 47 3.83 -11.50 -9.19
N THR A 48 3.61 -12.79 -9.43
CA THR A 48 3.39 -13.31 -10.79
C THR A 48 2.16 -12.75 -11.47
N ARG A 49 1.17 -12.25 -10.70
CA ARG A 49 -0.04 -11.59 -11.23
C ARG A 49 -0.28 -10.23 -10.59
N ILE A 50 0.78 -9.50 -10.27
CA ILE A 50 0.72 -8.22 -9.57
C ILE A 50 -0.12 -7.16 -10.30
N GLU A 51 -0.24 -7.23 -11.64
CA GLU A 51 -1.18 -6.39 -12.40
C GLU A 51 -2.61 -6.50 -11.85
N VAL A 52 -3.08 -7.72 -11.61
CA VAL A 52 -4.44 -8.00 -11.14
C VAL A 52 -4.50 -7.89 -9.62
N TYR A 53 -3.65 -8.64 -8.91
CA TYR A 53 -3.71 -8.75 -7.46
C TYR A 53 -3.25 -7.47 -6.75
N GLY A 54 -2.27 -6.78 -7.33
CA GLY A 54 -1.82 -5.47 -6.87
C GLY A 54 -2.85 -4.38 -7.12
N SER A 55 -3.55 -4.41 -8.26
CA SER A 55 -4.69 -3.51 -8.50
C SER A 55 -5.82 -3.74 -7.50
N ASN A 56 -6.16 -5.00 -7.21
CA ASN A 56 -7.15 -5.33 -6.19
C ASN A 56 -6.73 -4.79 -4.82
N LEU A 57 -5.48 -4.99 -4.42
CA LEU A 57 -4.96 -4.44 -3.16
C LEU A 57 -5.02 -2.92 -3.14
N ALA A 58 -4.61 -2.24 -4.22
CA ALA A 58 -4.66 -0.79 -4.32
C ALA A 58 -6.10 -0.26 -4.20
N THR A 59 -7.06 -0.91 -4.86
CA THR A 59 -8.48 -0.60 -4.75
C THR A 59 -8.98 -0.79 -3.32
N LEU A 60 -8.64 -1.92 -2.69
CA LEU A 60 -9.00 -2.20 -1.31
C LEU A 60 -8.50 -1.09 -0.39
N LEU A 61 -7.22 -0.74 -0.48
CA LEU A 61 -6.58 0.30 0.32
C LEU A 61 -7.14 1.70 0.04
N SER A 62 -7.49 2.04 -1.21
CA SER A 62 -7.99 3.37 -1.57
C SER A 62 -9.35 3.71 -0.97
N GLN A 63 -10.13 2.69 -0.60
CA GLN A 63 -11.48 2.85 -0.04
C GLN A 63 -11.49 2.79 1.49
N PHE A 64 -10.33 2.64 2.15
CA PHE A 64 -10.27 2.73 3.61
C PHE A 64 -10.70 4.14 4.03
N PRO A 65 -11.66 4.27 4.99
CA PRO A 65 -11.90 5.57 5.61
C PRO A 65 -10.58 6.05 6.22
N ARG A 66 -10.31 7.36 6.15
CA ARG A 66 -9.10 7.95 6.73
C ARG A 66 -8.94 7.41 8.15
N PHE A 67 -7.84 6.70 8.39
CA PHE A 67 -7.54 6.08 9.67
C PHE A 67 -7.64 7.15 10.76
N GLN A 68 -8.69 7.11 11.58
CA GLN A 68 -8.72 7.89 12.79
C GLN A 68 -7.59 7.35 13.68
N GLN A 69 -6.69 8.23 14.08
CA GLN A 69 -5.80 7.98 15.22
C GLN A 69 -6.71 7.56 16.37
N ASP A 70 -6.50 6.35 16.91
CA ASP A 70 -6.71 5.97 18.32
C ASP A 70 -6.98 4.46 18.51
N ASP A 71 -7.12 3.65 17.44
CA ASP A 71 -7.19 2.19 17.59
C ASP A 71 -5.82 1.52 17.38
N TYR A 72 -5.41 0.67 18.33
CA TYR A 72 -4.18 -0.12 18.27
C TYR A 72 -4.14 -1.00 17.02
N SER A 73 -5.28 -1.57 16.63
CA SER A 73 -5.46 -2.37 15.39
C SER A 73 -5.09 -1.57 14.13
N THR A 74 -5.41 -0.29 14.12
CA THR A 74 -5.20 0.65 13.02
C THR A 74 -3.72 1.05 12.90
N LEU A 75 -3.04 1.30 14.03
CA LEU A 75 -1.60 1.52 14.06
C LEU A 75 -0.83 0.30 13.53
N LEU A 76 -1.30 -0.89 13.91
CA LEU A 76 -0.80 -2.19 13.48
C LEU A 76 -0.87 -2.40 11.97
N LEU A 77 -2.08 -2.24 11.42
CA LEU A 77 -2.37 -2.39 10.01
C LEU A 77 -1.52 -1.42 9.19
N ARG A 78 -1.31 -0.21 9.71
CA ARG A 78 -0.39 0.77 9.13
C ARG A 78 1.03 0.22 9.04
N GLU A 79 1.62 -0.27 10.13
CA GLU A 79 2.98 -0.84 10.10
C GLU A 79 3.13 -2.04 9.15
N MET A 80 2.08 -2.83 8.95
CA MET A 80 2.12 -3.95 8.02
C MET A 80 2.04 -3.54 6.55
N ILE A 81 1.11 -2.64 6.22
CA ILE A 81 1.01 -2.06 4.88
C ILE A 81 2.36 -1.41 4.53
N ARG A 82 3.01 -0.77 5.51
CA ARG A 82 4.36 -0.22 5.38
C ARG A 82 5.40 -1.29 5.05
N ALA A 83 5.53 -2.33 5.86
CA ALA A 83 6.50 -3.41 5.64
C ALA A 83 6.30 -4.09 4.27
N PHE A 84 5.04 -4.35 3.88
CA PHE A 84 4.72 -4.91 2.59
C PHE A 84 5.12 -4.00 1.42
N THR A 85 4.91 -2.69 1.56
CA THR A 85 5.32 -1.71 0.55
C THR A 85 6.84 -1.70 0.36
N LEU A 86 7.63 -1.93 1.41
CA LEU A 86 9.09 -2.06 1.27
C LEU A 86 9.48 -3.30 0.48
N SER A 87 8.86 -4.45 0.77
CA SER A 87 9.08 -5.67 -0.01
C SER A 87 8.74 -5.43 -1.48
N LEU A 88 7.67 -4.68 -1.79
CA LEU A 88 7.34 -4.29 -3.18
C LEU A 88 8.43 -3.41 -3.83
N LEU A 89 9.03 -2.49 -3.09
CA LEU A 89 10.06 -1.58 -3.60
C LEU A 89 11.43 -2.25 -3.78
N ALA A 90 11.69 -3.35 -3.07
CA ALA A 90 12.91 -4.14 -3.20
C ALA A 90 12.90 -5.06 -4.44
N GLU A 91 11.70 -5.41 -4.93
CA GLU A 91 11.55 -6.27 -6.11
C GLU A 91 11.86 -5.52 -7.41
N ARG A 92 12.60 -6.18 -8.32
CA ARG A 92 12.86 -5.65 -9.67
C ARG A 92 11.68 -5.96 -10.58
N LEU A 93 10.91 -4.92 -10.94
CA LEU A 93 9.77 -5.03 -11.84
C LEU A 93 10.13 -4.44 -13.20
N ASP A 94 10.38 -5.30 -14.19
CA ASP A 94 10.81 -4.89 -15.53
C ASP A 94 9.63 -4.48 -16.44
N ASP A 95 8.43 -5.01 -16.21
CA ASP A 95 7.27 -4.71 -17.04
C ASP A 95 6.48 -3.47 -16.56
N ILE A 96 5.88 -2.75 -17.53
CA ILE A 96 5.16 -1.49 -17.28
C ILE A 96 3.92 -1.70 -16.40
N ARG A 97 3.22 -2.84 -16.56
CA ARG A 97 1.94 -3.05 -15.87
C ARG A 97 2.14 -3.33 -14.39
N SER A 98 3.16 -4.11 -14.05
CA SER A 98 3.57 -4.35 -12.67
C SER A 98 4.06 -3.09 -11.99
N ARG A 99 4.84 -2.25 -12.69
CA ARG A 99 5.25 -0.93 -12.17
C ARG A 99 4.06 -0.02 -11.88
N SER A 100 3.08 0.02 -12.78
CA SER A 100 1.86 0.81 -12.58
C SER A 100 1.01 0.29 -11.42
N ALA A 101 0.91 -1.04 -11.25
CA ALA A 101 0.23 -1.64 -10.09
C ALA A 101 0.92 -1.28 -8.76
N VAL A 102 2.26 -1.38 -8.70
CA VAL A 102 3.03 -0.95 -7.52
C VAL A 102 2.84 0.54 -7.25
N ALA A 103 2.86 1.38 -8.28
CA ALA A 103 2.64 2.81 -8.12
C ALA A 103 1.26 3.14 -7.53
N ARG A 104 0.22 2.41 -7.93
CA ARG A 104 -1.13 2.53 -7.35
C ARG A 104 -1.16 2.07 -5.89
N ILE A 105 -0.46 0.99 -5.54
CA ILE A 105 -0.34 0.55 -4.14
C ILE A 105 0.36 1.64 -3.32
N VAL A 106 1.54 2.09 -3.77
CA VAL A 106 2.33 3.15 -3.12
C VAL A 106 1.50 4.42 -2.96
N LEU A 107 0.76 4.83 -3.99
CA LEU A 107 -0.15 5.97 -3.93
C LEU A 107 -1.24 5.79 -2.88
N SER A 108 -1.87 4.63 -2.80
CA SER A 108 -2.86 4.33 -1.77
C SER A 108 -2.25 4.39 -0.37
N VAL A 109 -1.04 3.85 -0.18
CA VAL A 109 -0.32 3.92 1.12
C VAL A 109 0.02 5.35 1.53
N VAL A 110 0.44 6.18 0.56
CA VAL A 110 0.67 7.62 0.78
C VAL A 110 -0.63 8.29 1.21
N LYS A 111 -1.74 8.07 0.51
CA LYS A 111 -3.05 8.67 0.86
C LYS A 111 -3.56 8.25 2.24
N LEU A 112 -3.21 7.03 2.67
CA LEU A 112 -3.60 6.49 3.98
C LEU A 112 -2.74 7.00 5.15
N SER A 113 -1.55 7.52 4.87
CA SER A 113 -0.63 7.99 5.90
C SER A 113 -1.02 9.40 6.36
N ASP A 114 -1.15 9.58 7.67
CA ASP A 114 -1.58 10.85 8.26
C ASP A 114 -0.60 12.00 7.92
N PRO A 115 -1.08 13.14 7.38
CA PRO A 115 -0.28 14.33 7.03
C PRO A 115 0.33 15.09 8.23
N ARG A 116 0.63 14.41 9.34
CA ARG A 116 1.30 14.98 10.52
C ARG A 116 2.77 14.58 10.57
N GLY A 117 3.48 14.62 9.44
CA GLY A 117 4.91 14.27 9.36
C GLY A 117 5.20 12.77 9.41
N THR A 118 4.19 11.91 9.48
CA THR A 118 4.37 10.45 9.51
C THR A 118 4.89 9.90 8.19
N LEU A 119 4.64 10.59 7.08
CA LEU A 119 4.93 10.13 5.71
C LEU A 119 6.38 10.38 5.32
N GLY A 120 6.87 11.57 5.65
CA GLY A 120 8.28 11.91 5.53
C GLY A 120 9.14 11.01 6.43
N GLN A 121 8.80 10.92 7.72
CA GLN A 121 9.44 9.98 8.65
C GLN A 121 9.32 8.52 8.19
N PHE A 122 8.24 8.14 7.50
CA PHE A 122 8.04 6.80 6.95
C PHE A 122 9.02 6.50 5.81
N GLY A 123 9.15 7.39 4.82
CA GLY A 123 10.12 7.22 3.75
C GLY A 123 11.57 7.25 4.26
N VAL A 124 11.85 8.10 5.26
CA VAL A 124 13.19 8.29 5.85
C VAL A 124 13.60 7.15 6.78
N ARG A 125 12.73 6.72 7.73
CA ARG A 125 13.03 5.60 8.65
C ARG A 125 13.29 4.29 7.91
N LEU A 126 12.77 4.16 6.69
CA LEU A 126 12.83 2.94 5.92
C LEU A 126 13.79 3.01 4.73
N GLY A 127 14.49 4.14 4.54
CA GLY A 127 15.44 4.32 3.43
C GLY A 127 14.83 4.22 2.03
N ALA A 128 13.50 4.31 1.92
CA ALA A 128 12.74 4.01 0.71
C ALA A 128 12.10 5.24 0.07
N LEU A 129 12.23 6.42 0.70
CA LEU A 129 11.66 7.67 0.19
C LEU A 129 12.05 7.98 -1.26
N PRO A 130 13.32 7.84 -1.69
CA PRO A 130 13.69 8.09 -3.08
C PRO A 130 13.00 7.11 -4.04
N GLY A 131 12.84 5.84 -3.64
CA GLY A 131 12.14 4.82 -4.43
C GLY A 131 10.65 5.11 -4.59
N ILE A 132 9.99 5.53 -3.51
CA ILE A 132 8.58 5.95 -3.50
C ILE A 132 8.38 7.14 -4.45
N LEU A 133 9.19 8.18 -4.31
CA LEU A 133 9.10 9.38 -5.16
C LEU A 133 9.38 9.06 -6.62
N ARG A 134 10.40 8.23 -6.91
CA ARG A 134 10.73 7.81 -8.28
C ARG A 134 9.55 7.13 -8.96
N ILE A 135 8.85 6.23 -8.27
CA ILE A 135 7.69 5.52 -8.80
C ILE A 135 6.51 6.49 -9.01
N LEU A 136 6.22 7.36 -8.04
CA LEU A 136 5.13 8.33 -8.16
C LEU A 136 5.37 9.34 -9.28
N ILE A 137 6.62 9.74 -9.51
CA ILE A 137 7.01 10.62 -10.62
C ILE A 137 6.88 9.89 -11.96
N ALA A 138 7.45 8.68 -12.06
CA ALA A 138 7.45 7.90 -13.30
C ALA A 138 6.03 7.62 -13.82
N GLU A 139 5.09 7.38 -12.92
CA GLU A 139 3.68 7.10 -13.25
C GLU A 139 2.77 8.34 -13.17
N GLY A 140 3.33 9.54 -12.92
CA GLY A 140 2.61 10.82 -12.98
C GLY A 140 1.65 11.09 -11.82
N HIS A 141 1.68 10.30 -10.75
CA HIS A 141 0.80 10.43 -9.58
C HIS A 141 1.09 11.65 -8.69
N ILE A 142 2.24 12.31 -8.87
CA ILE A 142 2.58 13.53 -8.11
C ILE A 142 1.56 14.65 -8.31
N LYS A 143 1.05 14.85 -9.54
CA LYS A 143 0.04 15.88 -9.82
C LYS A 143 -1.27 15.62 -9.07
N GLU A 144 -1.69 14.36 -9.05
CA GLU A 144 -2.90 13.93 -8.35
C GLU A 144 -2.75 14.12 -6.84
N LEU A 145 -1.60 13.75 -6.26
CA LEU A 145 -1.30 13.94 -4.84
C LEU A 145 -1.28 15.42 -4.45
N ALA A 146 -0.63 16.27 -5.24
CA ALA A 146 -0.58 17.71 -5.00
C ALA A 146 -1.98 18.35 -4.99
N GLN A 147 -2.91 17.84 -5.79
CA GLN A 147 -4.28 18.36 -5.90
C GLN A 147 -5.22 17.79 -4.83
N THR A 148 -5.16 16.49 -4.55
CA THR A 148 -6.15 15.78 -3.72
C THR A 148 -5.69 15.59 -2.27
N HIS A 149 -4.38 15.53 -2.03
CA HIS A 149 -3.76 15.20 -0.73
C HIS A 149 -2.53 16.09 -0.48
N LYS A 150 -2.69 17.41 -0.68
CA LYS A 150 -1.62 18.42 -0.65
C LYS A 150 -0.68 18.31 0.56
N ARG A 151 -1.21 18.13 1.78
CA ARG A 151 -0.38 18.02 2.98
C ARG A 151 0.49 16.75 3.00
N CYS A 152 -0.04 15.61 2.53
CA CYS A 152 0.74 14.38 2.39
C CYS A 152 1.87 14.55 1.38
N PHE A 153 1.61 15.29 0.29
CA PHE A 153 2.61 15.62 -0.72
C PHE A 153 3.69 16.57 -0.16
N GLU A 154 3.30 17.62 0.57
CA GLU A 154 4.23 18.54 1.22
C GLU A 154 5.12 17.80 2.23
N ASP A 155 4.55 16.91 3.03
CA ASP A 155 5.30 16.05 3.96
C ASP A 155 6.33 15.18 3.23
N LEU A 156 5.95 14.56 2.10
CA LEU A 156 6.84 13.71 1.29
C LEU A 156 8.08 14.46 0.76
N ILE A 157 7.89 15.69 0.27
CA ILE A 157 8.96 16.46 -0.38
C ILE A 157 9.76 17.33 0.61
N SER A 158 9.27 17.48 1.84
CA SER A 158 9.94 18.28 2.88
C SER A 158 11.12 17.57 3.54
N GLU A 159 11.19 16.25 3.41
CA GLU A 159 12.28 15.45 3.96
C GLU A 159 13.60 15.66 3.19
N PRO A 160 14.76 15.70 3.89
CA PRO A 160 16.06 15.87 3.25
C PRO A 160 16.36 14.83 2.16
N GLN A 161 15.99 13.57 2.40
CA GLN A 161 16.21 12.43 1.50
C GLN A 161 15.31 12.46 0.26
N ALA A 162 14.32 13.35 0.20
CA ALA A 162 13.49 13.53 -1.00
C ALA A 162 14.28 14.14 -2.18
N ARG A 163 15.48 14.67 -1.92
CA ARG A 163 16.34 15.35 -2.90
C ARG A 163 17.44 14.45 -3.49
N GLU A 164 17.54 13.21 -3.01
CA GLU A 164 18.46 12.17 -3.53
C GLU A 164 17.91 11.49 -4.79
#